data_AF-A0A9W9CQR2-F1
#
_entry.id   AF-A0A9W9CQR2-F1
#
_cell.length_a   1.000
_cell.length_b   1.000
_cell.length_c   1.000
_cell.angle_alpha   90.00
_cell.angle_beta   90.00
_cell.angle_gamma   90.00
#
_symmetry.space_group_name_H-M   'P 1'
#
loop_
_entity.id
_entity.type
_entity.pdbx_description
1 polymer ?
#
loop_
_entity_poly.entity_id
_entity_poly.type
_entity_poly.pdbx_seq_one_letter_code
_entity_poly.pdbx_strand_id
1 'polypeptide(L)'
;MLLPRILAPVRASIATSSTFIAPSTRVLDALRSANASAAAPIPTLSFVRHSAHQAQGRANGAKDGPGKRLGAKKSGGEFVIPGNIIFRQCGTSWFPGENCKFGRDHCIFATESGYVRYYRDPRKHPKRQYIGVALEKEHTLPYPPNAARRRRLNMLAVPITATSTSASPTPAAADVVVANLPTDIATSVVRADTPREATRKALTLRTGKGYAYREANWQIGRAAERANVQVKQFVPGDRWTAWRKSNARIEANVERKRLRNAGKKTAKPKARKARN
;
A
#
# COMPACT_ATOMS: atom_id res chain seq x y z
N MET A 1 14.93 30.67 36.70
CA MET A 1 16.22 30.44 37.37
C MET A 1 17.32 30.56 36.33
N LEU A 2 17.98 31.72 36.32
CA LEU A 2 19.07 32.08 35.40
C LEU A 2 20.38 31.50 35.94
N LEU A 3 21.10 30.71 35.13
CA LEU A 3 22.44 30.22 35.45
C LEU A 3 23.50 31.20 34.87
N PRO A 4 24.57 31.51 35.62
CA PRO A 4 25.55 32.53 35.23
C PRO A 4 26.57 32.01 34.22
N ARG A 5 26.95 32.91 33.29
CA ARG A 5 28.02 32.74 32.29
C ARG A 5 29.39 32.74 32.99
N ILE A 6 30.21 31.72 32.70
CA ILE A 6 31.60 31.61 33.15
C ILE A 6 32.49 32.45 32.21
N LEU A 7 33.37 33.24 32.83
CA LEU A 7 34.31 34.21 32.24
C LEU A 7 35.38 33.54 31.36
N ALA A 8 35.87 34.27 30.34
CA ALA A 8 37.00 33.89 29.50
C ALA A 8 38.36 34.10 30.22
N PRO A 9 39.41 33.31 29.92
CA PRO A 9 40.70 33.45 30.59
C PRO A 9 41.50 34.66 30.08
N VAL A 10 42.01 35.44 31.03
CA VAL A 10 42.92 36.57 30.86
C VAL A 10 44.30 36.07 30.41
N ARG A 11 44.85 36.71 29.38
CA ARG A 11 46.18 36.44 28.82
C ARG A 11 47.21 37.27 29.59
N ALA A 12 48.08 36.62 30.39
CA ALA A 12 49.18 37.29 31.07
C ALA A 12 50.41 37.37 30.15
N SER A 13 50.86 38.59 29.87
CA SER A 13 52.13 38.89 29.19
C SER A 13 53.27 38.91 30.22
N ILE A 14 54.28 38.05 30.04
CA ILE A 14 55.50 38.08 30.85
C ILE A 14 56.55 38.83 30.05
N ALA A 15 56.96 39.99 30.55
CA ALA A 15 58.08 40.77 30.04
C ALA A 15 59.40 40.14 30.51
N THR A 16 60.34 39.99 29.59
CA THR A 16 61.73 39.61 29.84
C THR A 16 62.52 40.77 30.43
N SER A 17 63.07 40.60 31.64
CA SER A 17 64.15 41.43 32.15
C SER A 17 65.44 40.61 32.20
N SER A 18 66.42 41.06 31.42
CA SER A 18 67.76 40.49 31.29
C SER A 18 68.69 40.97 32.42
N THR A 19 69.11 40.06 33.28
CA THR A 19 70.33 40.22 34.09
C THR A 19 71.11 38.91 34.08
N PHE A 20 72.18 38.87 33.30
CA PHE A 20 73.13 37.76 33.27
C PHE A 20 74.01 37.83 34.53
N ILE A 21 73.78 36.93 35.48
CA ILE A 21 74.74 36.62 36.55
C ILE A 21 75.42 35.32 36.15
N ALA A 22 76.72 35.37 35.86
CA ALA A 22 77.51 34.19 35.53
C ALA A 22 77.60 33.26 36.76
N PRO A 23 77.14 32.00 36.69
CA PRO A 23 77.22 31.09 37.83
C PRO A 23 78.65 30.52 37.95
N SER A 24 79.27 30.76 39.10
CA SER A 24 80.54 30.14 39.51
C SER A 24 80.45 28.61 39.44
N THR A 25 81.46 27.96 38.85
CA THR A 25 81.53 26.50 38.59
C THR A 25 81.38 25.62 39.83
N ARG A 26 81.52 26.18 41.04
CA ARG A 26 81.36 25.46 42.31
C ARG A 26 79.92 25.09 42.67
N VAL A 27 78.92 25.80 42.12
CA VAL A 27 77.50 25.48 42.34
C VAL A 27 77.07 24.25 41.54
N LEU A 28 77.64 24.06 40.35
CA LEU A 28 77.31 22.93 39.48
C LEU A 28 77.85 21.60 40.03
N ASP A 29 79.01 21.59 40.68
CA ASP A 29 79.57 20.37 41.29
C ASP A 29 78.82 19.95 42.56
N ALA A 30 78.36 20.91 43.38
CA ALA A 30 77.54 20.63 44.55
C ALA A 30 76.17 20.00 44.18
N LEU A 31 75.52 20.51 43.11
CA LEU A 31 74.28 19.94 42.58
C LEU A 31 74.48 18.55 41.96
N ARG A 32 75.63 18.29 41.34
CA ARG A 32 75.94 16.98 40.74
C ARG A 32 76.22 15.91 41.81
N SER A 33 76.89 16.28 42.89
CA SER A 33 77.09 15.44 44.08
C SER A 33 75.76 15.10 44.77
N ALA A 34 74.85 16.08 44.90
CA ALA A 34 73.53 15.86 45.50
C ALA A 34 72.58 15.00 44.63
N ASN A 35 72.71 15.03 43.30
CA ASN A 35 71.90 14.23 42.39
C ASN A 35 72.40 12.79 42.18
N ALA A 36 73.59 12.44 42.67
CA ALA A 36 74.16 11.10 42.52
C ALA A 36 73.63 10.07 43.54
N SER A 37 72.87 10.50 44.57
CA SER A 37 72.46 9.66 45.70
C SER A 37 70.96 9.51 45.91
N ALA A 38 70.15 9.59 44.84
CA ALA A 38 68.71 9.34 44.93
C ALA A 38 68.20 8.42 43.81
N ALA A 39 68.74 7.21 43.74
CA ALA A 39 68.09 6.10 43.04
C ALA A 39 66.98 5.51 43.93
N ALA A 40 65.95 6.29 44.22
CA ALA A 40 64.69 5.78 44.76
C ALA A 40 63.68 5.73 43.60
N PRO A 41 63.01 4.58 43.35
CA PRO A 41 62.01 4.51 42.30
C PRO A 41 60.83 5.40 42.70
N ILE A 42 60.65 6.50 41.97
CA ILE A 42 59.45 7.33 42.09
C ILE A 42 58.27 6.42 41.74
N PRO A 43 57.30 6.17 42.64
CA PRO A 43 56.17 5.33 42.31
C PRO A 43 55.39 6.03 41.20
N THR A 44 55.44 5.47 39.99
CA THR A 44 54.60 5.88 38.88
C THR A 44 53.16 5.54 39.28
N LEU A 45 52.50 6.52 39.89
CA LEU A 45 51.07 6.48 40.20
C LEU A 45 50.34 6.44 38.85
N SER A 46 50.15 5.23 38.34
CA SER A 46 49.36 4.98 37.14
C SER A 46 47.92 5.30 37.48
N PHE A 47 47.52 6.55 37.23
CA PHE A 47 46.13 6.93 37.35
C PHE A 47 45.36 6.23 36.22
N VAL A 48 44.88 5.02 36.50
CA VAL A 48 43.95 4.29 35.64
C VAL A 48 42.67 5.12 35.62
N ARG A 49 42.50 5.94 34.57
CA ARG A 49 41.22 6.58 34.28
C ARG A 49 40.27 5.47 33.87
N HIS A 50 39.48 4.99 34.82
CA HIS A 50 38.32 4.19 34.51
C HIS A 50 37.40 5.10 33.69
N SER A 51 37.11 4.72 32.44
CA SER A 51 36.10 5.39 31.64
C SER A 51 34.75 5.17 32.30
N ALA A 52 34.40 6.03 33.25
CA ALA A 52 33.03 6.15 33.69
C ALA A 52 32.26 6.73 32.52
N HIS A 53 31.68 5.87 31.68
CA HIS A 53 30.56 6.26 30.85
C HIS A 53 29.41 6.57 31.82
N GLN A 54 29.44 7.77 32.39
CA GLN A 54 28.27 8.41 32.94
C GLN A 54 27.15 8.12 31.94
N ALA A 55 26.03 7.61 32.44
CA ALA A 55 24.82 7.32 31.68
C ALA A 55 24.18 8.63 31.18
N GLN A 56 24.96 9.41 30.44
CA GLN A 56 24.60 10.64 29.79
C GLN A 56 23.67 10.22 28.65
N GLY A 57 22.41 10.63 28.76
CA GLY A 57 21.29 10.16 27.95
C GLY A 57 21.65 9.92 26.49
N ARG A 58 21.24 8.76 25.97
CA ARG A 58 21.45 8.21 24.62
C ARG A 58 22.13 9.20 23.65
N ALA A 59 23.46 9.26 23.67
CA ALA A 59 24.26 10.09 22.74
C ALA A 59 24.00 9.76 21.26
N ASN A 60 23.42 8.58 21.00
CA ASN A 60 22.90 8.12 19.71
C ASN A 60 21.37 7.93 19.80
N GLY A 61 20.64 8.97 20.20
CA GLY A 61 19.18 9.02 20.31
C GLY A 61 18.48 8.57 19.02
N ALA A 62 17.33 7.90 19.11
CA ALA A 62 16.54 7.60 17.92
C ALA A 62 16.14 8.93 17.25
N LYS A 63 16.44 9.05 15.96
CA LYS A 63 16.11 10.22 15.15
C LYS A 63 14.62 10.19 14.90
N ASP A 64 13.85 10.97 15.67
CA ASP A 64 12.40 11.04 15.47
C ASP A 64 12.12 11.53 14.04
N GLY A 65 11.45 10.67 13.26
CA GLY A 65 11.06 11.00 11.89
C GLY A 65 9.97 12.06 11.87
N PRO A 66 9.84 12.82 10.76
CA PRO A 66 8.76 13.79 10.64
C PRO A 66 7.39 13.12 10.78
N GLY A 67 6.46 13.80 11.44
CA GLY A 67 5.09 13.33 11.63
C GLY A 67 4.41 13.00 10.29
N LYS A 68 3.72 11.85 10.24
CA LYS A 68 3.12 11.32 8.99
C LYS A 68 1.77 11.93 8.62
N ARG A 69 1.27 12.89 9.40
CA ARG A 69 -0.01 13.59 9.18
C ARG A 69 -1.19 12.62 8.98
N LEU A 70 -1.24 11.55 9.78
CA LEU A 70 -2.35 10.59 9.81
C LEU A 70 -3.60 11.23 10.46
N GLY A 71 -4.72 10.51 10.44
CA GLY A 71 -5.99 10.92 11.03
C GLY A 71 -7.06 11.33 10.02
N ALA A 72 -8.14 11.89 10.55
CA ALA A 72 -9.28 12.36 9.77
C ALA A 72 -8.88 13.54 8.88
N LYS A 73 -9.39 13.51 7.65
CA LYS A 73 -9.30 14.59 6.66
C LYS A 73 -10.66 15.21 6.37
N LYS A 74 -11.73 14.44 6.60
CA LYS A 74 -13.11 14.89 6.52
C LYS A 74 -13.86 14.52 7.78
N SER A 75 -14.56 15.49 8.36
CA SER A 75 -15.34 15.29 9.59
C SER A 75 -16.73 14.72 9.27
N GLY A 76 -17.47 14.30 10.31
CA GLY A 76 -18.83 13.80 10.12
C GLY A 76 -19.77 14.92 9.64
N GLY A 77 -20.55 14.64 8.60
CA GLY A 77 -21.49 15.59 7.99
C GLY A 77 -20.87 16.49 6.92
N GLU A 78 -19.57 16.35 6.63
CA GLU A 78 -18.90 17.13 5.59
C GLU A 78 -19.19 16.58 4.19
N PHE A 79 -19.36 17.47 3.22
CA PHE A 79 -19.58 17.11 1.82
C PHE A 79 -18.28 16.62 1.16
N VAL A 80 -18.37 15.53 0.41
CA VAL A 80 -17.25 14.91 -0.31
C VAL A 80 -17.64 14.55 -1.73
N ILE A 81 -16.65 14.55 -2.61
CA ILE A 81 -16.75 14.06 -3.99
C ILE A 81 -15.94 12.75 -4.14
N PRO A 82 -16.20 11.95 -5.19
CA PRO A 82 -15.42 10.74 -5.46
C PRO A 82 -13.91 11.03 -5.51
N GLY A 83 -13.12 10.19 -4.85
CA GLY A 83 -11.66 10.32 -4.76
C GLY A 83 -11.16 11.11 -3.54
N ASN A 84 -12.03 11.87 -2.85
CA ASN A 84 -11.62 12.57 -1.64
C ASN A 84 -11.20 11.58 -0.55
N ILE A 85 -10.04 11.84 0.06
CA ILE A 85 -9.57 11.12 1.23
C ILE A 85 -10.36 11.56 2.46
N ILE A 86 -10.92 10.60 3.19
CA ILE A 86 -11.69 10.83 4.41
C ILE A 86 -10.82 10.59 5.64
N PHE A 87 -10.02 9.51 5.65
CA PHE A 87 -9.18 9.15 6.79
C PHE A 87 -7.89 8.47 6.34
N ARG A 88 -6.74 8.96 6.81
CA ARG A 88 -5.43 8.31 6.61
C ARG A 88 -5.02 7.60 7.90
N GLN A 89 -4.62 6.35 7.81
CA GLN A 89 -4.29 5.54 9.00
C GLN A 89 -3.17 4.57 8.71
N CYS A 90 -2.49 4.14 9.77
CA CYS A 90 -1.66 2.95 9.74
C CYS A 90 -2.49 1.78 10.28
N GLY A 91 -2.68 0.74 9.47
CA GLY A 91 -3.61 -0.34 9.80
C GLY A 91 -5.08 0.08 9.60
N THR A 92 -6.01 -0.65 10.24
CA THR A 92 -7.46 -0.50 10.02
C THR A 92 -8.21 -0.18 11.32
N SER A 93 -8.02 1.03 11.84
CA SER A 93 -8.84 1.52 12.97
C SER A 93 -10.28 1.74 12.56
N TRP A 94 -10.47 2.33 11.38
CA TRP A 94 -11.75 2.48 10.71
C TRP A 94 -11.82 1.59 9.47
N PHE A 95 -13.00 1.05 9.19
CA PHE A 95 -13.29 0.24 8.01
C PHE A 95 -14.14 1.01 7.00
N PRO A 96 -14.04 0.71 5.70
CA PRO A 96 -14.91 1.29 4.69
C PRO A 96 -16.33 0.75 4.85
N GLY A 97 -17.26 1.69 4.97
CA GLY A 97 -18.70 1.47 4.99
C GLY A 97 -19.31 1.65 3.60
N GLU A 98 -20.54 2.17 3.56
CA GLU A 98 -21.23 2.46 2.31
C GLU A 98 -20.54 3.59 1.53
N ASN A 99 -20.45 3.42 0.21
CA ASN A 99 -19.85 4.40 -0.72
C ASN A 99 -18.42 4.84 -0.38
N CYS A 100 -17.66 3.96 0.29
CA CYS A 100 -16.24 4.14 0.60
C CYS A 100 -15.43 2.91 0.20
N LYS A 101 -14.14 3.12 -0.09
CA LYS A 101 -13.18 2.03 -0.37
C LYS A 101 -11.85 2.26 0.34
N PHE A 102 -11.04 1.19 0.39
CA PHE A 102 -9.68 1.23 0.89
C PHE A 102 -8.67 1.46 -0.23
N GLY A 103 -7.67 2.29 0.05
CA GLY A 103 -6.41 2.34 -0.68
C GLY A 103 -5.44 1.24 -0.24
N ARG A 104 -4.29 1.14 -0.91
CA ARG A 104 -3.20 0.20 -0.57
C ARG A 104 -2.67 0.41 0.85
N ASP A 105 -2.63 1.66 1.30
CA ASP A 105 -2.17 2.07 2.63
C ASP A 105 -3.30 2.11 3.67
N HIS A 106 -4.44 1.43 3.41
CA HIS A 106 -5.65 1.45 4.24
C HIS A 106 -6.26 2.85 4.44
N CYS A 107 -5.90 3.81 3.59
CA CYS A 107 -6.57 5.09 3.49
C CYS A 107 -8.02 4.88 3.03
N ILE A 108 -8.98 5.55 3.66
CA ILE A 108 -10.39 5.50 3.27
C ILE A 108 -10.70 6.70 2.39
N PHE A 109 -11.27 6.43 1.21
CA PHE A 109 -11.69 7.45 0.26
C PHE A 109 -13.15 7.26 -0.18
N ALA A 110 -13.78 8.35 -0.58
CA ALA A 110 -15.16 8.38 -1.08
C ALA A 110 -15.24 7.83 -2.51
N THR A 111 -16.25 7.01 -2.82
CA THR A 111 -16.54 6.56 -4.18
C THR A 111 -17.68 7.31 -4.84
N GLU A 112 -18.57 7.90 -4.04
CA GLU A 112 -19.71 8.69 -4.51
C GLU A 112 -19.71 10.06 -3.83
N SER A 113 -20.41 11.03 -4.43
CA SER A 113 -20.61 12.33 -3.81
C SER A 113 -21.71 12.28 -2.76
N GLY A 114 -21.48 12.92 -1.61
CA GLY A 114 -22.40 12.90 -0.49
C GLY A 114 -21.77 13.41 0.80
N TYR A 115 -22.27 12.96 1.95
CA TYR A 115 -21.87 13.42 3.28
C TYR A 115 -21.25 12.29 4.11
N VAL A 116 -20.11 12.56 4.73
CA VAL A 116 -19.37 11.57 5.52
C VAL A 116 -20.13 11.22 6.81
N ARG A 117 -20.23 9.93 7.14
CA ARG A 117 -20.83 9.45 8.39
C ARG A 117 -19.93 8.39 9.01
N TYR A 118 -19.62 8.58 10.29
CA TYR A 118 -18.92 7.63 11.14
C TYR A 118 -19.98 6.84 11.92
N TYR A 119 -19.94 5.52 11.84
CA TYR A 119 -20.96 4.67 12.46
C TYR A 119 -20.41 3.30 12.88
N ARG A 120 -21.19 2.57 13.67
CA ARG A 120 -20.94 1.16 14.01
C ARG A 120 -22.07 0.32 13.45
N ASP A 121 -21.72 -0.83 12.90
CA ASP A 121 -22.69 -1.79 12.39
C ASP A 121 -22.48 -3.14 13.08
N PRO A 122 -23.20 -3.39 14.20
CA PRO A 122 -23.04 -4.62 14.95
C PRO A 122 -23.52 -5.85 14.16
N ARG A 123 -24.41 -5.66 13.18
CA ARG A 123 -24.94 -6.73 12.34
C ARG A 123 -23.90 -7.24 11.36
N LYS A 124 -23.12 -6.32 10.78
CA LYS A 124 -22.01 -6.65 9.87
C LYS A 124 -20.79 -7.17 10.64
N HIS A 125 -20.39 -6.47 11.70
CA HIS A 125 -19.33 -6.95 12.59
C HIS A 125 -19.41 -6.27 13.97
N PRO A 126 -19.50 -7.04 15.07
CA PRO A 126 -19.84 -6.50 16.39
C PRO A 126 -18.83 -5.48 16.94
N LYS A 127 -17.54 -5.65 16.63
CA LYS A 127 -16.44 -4.83 17.20
C LYS A 127 -15.89 -3.73 16.27
N ARG A 128 -16.34 -3.64 15.02
CA ARG A 128 -15.73 -2.75 14.02
C ARG A 128 -16.47 -1.43 13.91
N GLN A 129 -15.74 -0.40 13.53
CA GLN A 129 -16.26 0.92 13.27
C GLN A 129 -16.05 1.25 11.79
N TYR A 130 -17.02 1.96 11.21
CA TYR A 130 -17.10 2.18 9.78
C TYR A 130 -17.18 3.68 9.46
N ILE A 131 -16.64 4.02 8.30
CA ILE A 131 -16.79 5.33 7.68
C ILE A 131 -17.50 5.11 6.34
N GLY A 132 -18.64 5.74 6.15
CA GLY A 132 -19.38 5.72 4.89
C GLY A 132 -19.72 7.11 4.40
N VAL A 133 -20.19 7.19 3.16
CA VAL A 133 -20.76 8.41 2.57
C VAL A 133 -22.24 8.20 2.32
N ALA A 134 -23.07 8.97 3.01
CA ALA A 134 -24.51 9.04 2.79
C ALA A 134 -24.81 9.96 1.60
N LEU A 135 -25.70 9.55 0.69
CA LEU A 135 -26.00 10.31 -0.53
C LEU A 135 -26.69 11.65 -0.26
N GLU A 136 -27.41 11.75 0.84
CA GLU A 136 -28.13 12.94 1.27
C GLU A 136 -27.72 13.25 2.72
N LYS A 137 -27.86 14.52 3.11
CA LYS A 137 -27.39 14.98 4.42
C LYS A 137 -28.18 14.34 5.56
N GLU A 138 -29.49 14.18 5.39
CA GLU A 138 -30.40 13.67 6.42
C GLU A 138 -30.27 12.17 6.68
N HIS A 139 -29.63 11.45 5.76
CA HIS A 139 -29.47 10.01 5.90
C HIS A 139 -28.42 9.64 6.94
N THR A 140 -28.82 8.76 7.85
CA THR A 140 -27.97 8.12 8.85
C THR A 140 -27.56 6.72 8.40
N LEU A 141 -26.31 6.34 8.72
CA LEU A 141 -25.78 4.99 8.52
C LEU A 141 -25.67 4.29 9.89
N PRO A 142 -25.84 2.96 9.99
CA PRO A 142 -26.08 1.99 8.90
C PRO A 142 -27.53 1.96 8.42
N TYR A 143 -27.74 1.62 7.14
CA TYR A 143 -29.10 1.40 6.62
C TYR A 143 -29.71 0.09 7.17
N PRO A 144 -31.04 0.02 7.34
CA PRO A 144 -31.69 -1.23 7.72
C PRO A 144 -31.55 -2.28 6.60
N PRO A 145 -31.43 -3.56 6.95
CA PRO A 145 -31.05 -4.66 6.03
C PRO A 145 -32.04 -4.88 4.89
N ASN A 146 -33.33 -4.62 5.14
CA ASN A 146 -34.43 -4.95 4.22
C ASN A 146 -34.88 -3.71 3.43
N ALA A 147 -34.27 -2.55 3.64
CA ALA A 147 -34.56 -1.39 2.83
C ALA A 147 -33.87 -1.49 1.47
N ALA A 148 -34.52 -0.92 0.45
CA ALA A 148 -33.92 -0.80 -0.87
C ALA A 148 -32.60 -0.02 -0.79
N ARG A 149 -31.56 -0.52 -1.46
CA ARG A 149 -30.27 0.16 -1.50
C ARG A 149 -30.38 1.43 -2.34
N ARG A 150 -30.11 2.58 -1.71
CA ARG A 150 -30.04 3.88 -2.37
C ARG A 150 -28.78 3.96 -3.24
N ARG A 151 -28.93 4.36 -4.50
CA ARG A 151 -27.84 4.51 -5.50
C ARG A 151 -28.10 5.74 -6.35
N ARG A 152 -27.04 6.35 -6.88
CA ARG A 152 -27.15 7.41 -7.89
C ARG A 152 -26.91 6.86 -9.28
N LEU A 153 -27.65 7.40 -10.26
CA LEU A 153 -27.44 7.07 -11.66
C LEU A 153 -26.13 7.69 -12.19
N ASN A 154 -25.76 8.89 -11.72
CA ASN A 154 -24.56 9.64 -12.13
C ASN A 154 -24.40 9.76 -13.66
N MET A 155 -25.51 9.88 -14.37
CA MET A 155 -25.55 10.09 -15.82
C MET A 155 -26.45 11.28 -16.14
N LEU A 156 -26.11 12.00 -17.20
CA LEU A 156 -26.91 13.09 -17.75
C LEU A 156 -27.50 12.63 -19.09
N ALA A 157 -28.77 12.96 -19.32
CA ALA A 157 -29.41 12.72 -20.61
C ALA A 157 -28.85 13.71 -21.62
N VAL A 158 -28.16 13.22 -22.64
CA VAL A 158 -27.66 14.02 -23.76
C VAL A 158 -28.50 13.64 -24.98
N PRO A 159 -29.13 14.60 -25.68
CA PRO A 159 -29.85 14.28 -26.91
C PRO A 159 -28.87 13.70 -27.92
N ILE A 160 -29.23 12.59 -28.54
CA ILE A 160 -28.43 11.98 -29.60
C ILE A 160 -28.56 12.91 -30.82
N THR A 161 -27.52 13.68 -31.11
CA THR A 161 -27.46 14.40 -32.37
C THR A 161 -27.25 13.36 -33.47
N ALA A 162 -28.27 13.17 -34.31
CA ALA A 162 -28.08 12.45 -35.56
C ALA A 162 -27.00 13.20 -36.32
N THR A 163 -25.80 12.61 -36.41
CA THR A 163 -24.73 13.15 -37.24
C THR A 163 -25.27 13.08 -38.66
N SER A 164 -25.81 14.20 -39.17
CA SER A 164 -26.21 14.30 -40.56
C SER A 164 -24.94 14.04 -41.36
N THR A 165 -24.88 12.87 -41.97
CA THR A 165 -23.98 12.55 -43.07
C THR A 165 -24.34 13.50 -44.22
N SER A 166 -23.91 14.75 -44.11
CA SER A 166 -24.09 15.80 -45.11
C SER A 166 -22.89 16.75 -45.08
N ALA A 167 -21.70 16.20 -44.82
CA ALA A 167 -20.46 16.76 -45.34
C ALA A 167 -20.16 16.03 -46.64
N SER A 168 -20.96 16.32 -47.67
CA SER A 168 -20.53 16.16 -49.04
C SER A 168 -19.24 16.98 -49.19
N PRO A 169 -18.08 16.41 -49.56
CA PRO A 169 -17.02 17.24 -50.10
C PRO A 169 -17.59 17.87 -51.36
N THR A 170 -17.66 19.19 -51.42
CA THR A 170 -18.00 19.93 -52.63
C THR A 170 -16.96 19.59 -53.72
N PRO A 171 -17.32 19.01 -54.88
CA PRO A 171 -16.75 19.45 -56.13
C PRO A 171 -17.72 20.46 -56.72
N ALA A 172 -17.20 21.61 -57.09
CA ALA A 172 -17.93 22.56 -57.91
C ALA A 172 -18.38 21.87 -59.21
N ALA A 173 -19.68 21.76 -59.43
CA ALA A 173 -20.32 21.72 -60.75
C ALA A 173 -21.85 21.78 -60.58
N ALA A 174 -22.47 22.61 -61.40
CA ALA A 174 -23.90 22.86 -61.52
C ALA A 174 -24.70 21.59 -61.85
N ASP A 175 -25.97 21.53 -61.43
CA ASP A 175 -27.11 21.54 -62.37
C ASP A 175 -28.47 21.30 -61.69
N VAL A 176 -29.39 22.21 -62.03
CA VAL A 176 -30.82 22.04 -62.41
C VAL A 176 -31.83 21.37 -61.46
N VAL A 177 -32.86 22.17 -61.17
CA VAL A 177 -34.14 21.88 -60.52
C VAL A 177 -35.04 20.98 -61.38
N VAL A 178 -35.68 19.96 -60.81
CA VAL A 178 -37.00 19.46 -61.26
C VAL A 178 -37.87 19.03 -60.04
N ALA A 179 -39.17 19.26 -60.20
CA ALA A 179 -40.26 19.37 -59.22
C ALA A 179 -40.77 18.09 -58.52
N ASN A 180 -41.66 18.36 -57.56
CA ASN A 180 -42.47 17.47 -56.70
C ASN A 180 -43.11 16.22 -57.35
N LEU A 181 -43.17 15.13 -56.58
CA LEU A 181 -44.25 14.13 -56.64
C LEU A 181 -44.41 13.42 -55.26
N PRO A 182 -45.63 13.24 -54.71
CA PRO A 182 -45.86 12.45 -53.50
C PRO A 182 -46.22 11.01 -53.89
N THR A 183 -45.51 10.02 -53.36
CA THR A 183 -45.93 8.61 -53.46
C THR A 183 -45.57 7.85 -52.19
N ASP A 184 -46.61 7.37 -51.50
CA ASP A 184 -46.55 6.35 -50.48
C ASP A 184 -46.01 5.05 -51.09
N ILE A 185 -44.78 4.67 -50.72
CA ILE A 185 -44.27 3.32 -50.94
C ILE A 185 -43.50 2.89 -49.69
N ALA A 186 -44.08 1.93 -48.96
CA ALA A 186 -43.43 1.20 -47.90
C ALA A 186 -42.30 0.34 -48.48
N THR A 187 -41.11 0.93 -48.64
CA THR A 187 -39.91 0.20 -49.00
C THR A 187 -39.18 -0.17 -47.72
N SER A 188 -39.18 -1.46 -47.38
CA SER A 188 -38.31 -2.00 -46.34
C SER A 188 -36.86 -1.72 -46.71
N VAL A 189 -36.27 -0.69 -46.12
CA VAL A 189 -34.84 -0.39 -46.27
C VAL A 189 -34.07 -1.55 -45.64
N VAL A 190 -33.57 -2.45 -46.49
CA VAL A 190 -32.57 -3.44 -46.13
C VAL A 190 -31.32 -2.65 -45.77
N ARG A 191 -31.17 -2.33 -44.48
CA ARG A 191 -29.95 -1.71 -43.97
C ARG A 191 -28.81 -2.71 -44.17
N ALA A 192 -27.79 -2.31 -44.91
CA ALA A 192 -26.55 -3.07 -44.97
C ALA A 192 -26.00 -3.20 -43.54
N ASP A 193 -25.79 -4.45 -43.10
CA ASP A 193 -25.24 -4.75 -41.78
C ASP A 193 -23.88 -4.05 -41.62
N THR A 194 -23.66 -3.39 -40.48
CA THR A 194 -22.35 -2.79 -40.19
C THR A 194 -21.27 -3.89 -40.15
N PRO A 195 -19.98 -3.57 -40.38
CA PRO A 195 -18.89 -4.56 -40.31
C PRO A 195 -18.84 -5.32 -38.96
N ARG A 196 -19.38 -4.69 -37.90
CA ARG A 196 -19.50 -5.24 -36.55
C ARG A 196 -20.70 -6.19 -36.38
N GLU A 197 -21.79 -5.97 -37.08
CA GLU A 197 -22.94 -6.90 -37.16
C GLU A 197 -22.58 -8.13 -38.00
N ALA A 198 -21.87 -7.93 -39.12
CA ALA A 198 -21.43 -9.02 -39.99
C ALA A 198 -20.46 -9.98 -39.27
N THR A 199 -19.54 -9.45 -38.45
CA THR A 199 -18.63 -10.27 -37.62
C THR A 199 -19.35 -11.02 -36.50
N ARG A 200 -20.46 -10.49 -35.97
CA ARG A 200 -21.30 -11.20 -34.98
C ARG A 200 -22.10 -12.33 -35.62
N LYS A 201 -22.67 -12.12 -36.80
CA LYS A 201 -23.42 -13.16 -37.54
C LYS A 201 -22.52 -14.26 -38.12
N ALA A 202 -21.25 -13.94 -38.41
CA ALA A 202 -20.26 -14.91 -38.89
C ALA A 202 -19.71 -15.87 -37.80
N LEU A 203 -20.03 -15.65 -36.53
CA LEU A 203 -19.74 -16.60 -35.44
C LEU A 203 -20.73 -17.77 -35.49
N THR A 204 -20.56 -18.63 -36.48
CA THR A 204 -21.13 -19.98 -36.43
C THR A 204 -20.44 -20.73 -35.28
N LEU A 205 -21.22 -21.13 -34.27
CA LEU A 205 -20.74 -21.97 -33.18
C LEU A 205 -20.31 -23.32 -33.77
N ARG A 206 -19.02 -23.45 -34.11
CA ARG A 206 -18.46 -24.71 -34.60
C ARG A 206 -18.43 -25.69 -33.44
N THR A 207 -19.25 -26.74 -33.56
CA THR A 207 -19.23 -27.94 -32.72
C THR A 207 -17.89 -28.67 -32.95
N GLY A 208 -16.84 -28.26 -32.23
CA GLY A 208 -15.49 -28.75 -32.43
C GLY A 208 -14.69 -28.92 -31.13
N LYS A 209 -14.60 -30.17 -30.67
CA LYS A 209 -13.49 -30.83 -29.95
C LYS A 209 -12.56 -29.95 -29.07
N GLY A 210 -13.12 -29.28 -28.08
CA GLY A 210 -12.37 -28.60 -27.01
C GLY A 210 -13.27 -28.44 -25.80
N TYR A 211 -12.91 -29.07 -24.69
CA TYR A 211 -13.72 -29.17 -23.48
C TYR A 211 -14.14 -27.80 -22.93
N ALA A 212 -15.39 -27.43 -23.15
CA ALA A 212 -16.11 -26.47 -22.32
C ALA A 212 -17.61 -26.82 -22.30
N TYR A 213 -17.93 -28.08 -21.99
CA TYR A 213 -19.23 -28.39 -21.41
C TYR A 213 -19.28 -27.64 -20.07
N ARG A 214 -19.96 -26.50 -20.04
CA ARG A 214 -20.44 -25.94 -18.78
C ARG A 214 -21.59 -26.84 -18.35
N GLU A 215 -21.29 -27.84 -17.53
CA GLU A 215 -22.34 -28.48 -16.75
C GLU A 215 -23.15 -27.35 -16.09
N ALA A 216 -24.47 -27.42 -16.23
CA ALA A 216 -25.31 -26.39 -15.66
C ALA A 216 -25.06 -26.36 -14.14
N ASN A 217 -24.94 -25.17 -13.54
CA ASN A 217 -24.54 -24.99 -12.13
C ASN A 217 -25.34 -25.87 -11.15
N TRP A 218 -26.58 -26.25 -11.50
CA TRP A 218 -27.43 -27.15 -10.73
C TRP A 218 -26.90 -28.59 -10.63
N GLN A 219 -26.22 -29.09 -11.68
CA GLN A 219 -25.65 -30.45 -11.70
C GLN A 219 -24.38 -30.51 -10.85
N ILE A 220 -23.55 -29.46 -10.90
CA ILE A 220 -22.36 -29.32 -10.06
C ILE A 220 -22.77 -29.30 -8.57
N GLY A 221 -23.85 -28.59 -8.24
CA GLY A 221 -24.37 -28.53 -6.87
C GLY A 221 -24.82 -29.88 -6.30
N ARG A 222 -25.34 -30.78 -7.14
CA ARG A 222 -25.78 -32.13 -6.74
C ARG A 222 -24.74 -33.24 -6.95
N ALA A 223 -23.53 -32.89 -7.37
CA ALA A 223 -22.45 -33.87 -7.54
C ALA A 223 -22.10 -34.57 -6.22
N ALA A 224 -22.14 -33.84 -5.09
CA ALA A 224 -21.89 -34.40 -3.77
C ALA A 224 -22.99 -35.37 -3.30
N GLU A 225 -24.25 -35.08 -3.64
CA GLU A 225 -25.40 -35.95 -3.36
C GLU A 225 -25.33 -37.24 -4.20
N ARG A 226 -25.05 -37.12 -5.51
CA ARG A 226 -24.86 -38.30 -6.39
C ARG A 226 -23.70 -39.19 -5.97
N ALA A 227 -22.62 -38.59 -5.48
CA ALA A 227 -21.45 -39.31 -4.98
C ALA A 227 -21.63 -39.82 -3.54
N ASN A 228 -22.83 -39.65 -2.93
CA ASN A 228 -23.14 -40.04 -1.56
C ASN A 228 -22.05 -39.63 -0.54
N VAL A 229 -21.48 -38.43 -0.72
CA VAL A 229 -20.37 -37.97 0.13
C VAL A 229 -20.92 -37.53 1.49
N GLN A 230 -20.74 -38.39 2.49
CA GLN A 230 -21.09 -38.12 3.87
C GLN A 230 -20.09 -37.12 4.48
N VAL A 231 -20.48 -35.84 4.61
CA VAL A 231 -19.67 -34.82 5.29
C VAL A 231 -19.81 -34.99 6.80
N LYS A 232 -18.72 -35.35 7.48
CA LYS A 232 -18.71 -35.39 8.95
C LYS A 232 -19.05 -34.02 9.52
N GLN A 233 -19.98 -33.98 10.48
CA GLN A 233 -20.41 -32.76 11.15
C GLN A 233 -19.21 -32.03 11.77
N PHE A 234 -19.13 -30.72 11.55
CA PHE A 234 -18.07 -29.90 12.11
C PHE A 234 -18.25 -29.76 13.62
N VAL A 235 -17.24 -30.16 14.40
CA VAL A 235 -17.21 -29.97 15.85
C VAL A 235 -16.38 -28.72 16.17
N PRO A 236 -16.98 -27.65 16.71
CA PRO A 236 -16.24 -26.46 17.11
C PRO A 236 -15.26 -26.76 18.24
N GLY A 237 -14.03 -26.24 18.16
CA GLY A 237 -13.03 -26.34 19.24
C GLY A 237 -12.11 -27.56 19.19
N ASP A 238 -12.34 -28.53 18.30
CA ASP A 238 -11.44 -29.67 18.11
C ASP A 238 -10.19 -29.27 17.31
N ARG A 239 -9.23 -28.68 18.02
CA ARG A 239 -7.95 -28.23 17.45
C ARG A 239 -7.10 -29.39 16.93
N TRP A 240 -7.26 -30.60 17.47
CA TRP A 240 -6.45 -31.76 17.11
C TRP A 240 -6.85 -32.36 15.77
N THR A 241 -8.15 -32.44 15.44
CA THR A 241 -8.57 -32.86 14.10
C THR A 241 -8.26 -31.80 13.05
N ALA A 242 -8.40 -30.52 13.39
CA ALA A 242 -7.99 -29.42 12.51
C ALA A 242 -6.48 -29.45 12.22
N TRP A 243 -5.65 -29.67 13.24
CA TRP A 243 -4.20 -29.82 13.09
C TRP A 243 -3.82 -31.03 12.23
N ARG A 244 -4.43 -32.20 12.47
CA ARG A 244 -4.21 -33.41 11.65
C ARG A 244 -4.56 -33.19 10.18
N LYS A 245 -5.71 -32.56 9.88
CA LYS A 245 -6.12 -32.22 8.51
C LYS A 245 -5.16 -31.23 7.86
N SER A 246 -4.63 -30.28 8.64
CA SER A 246 -3.64 -29.32 8.15
C SER A 246 -2.32 -30.02 7.77
N ASN A 247 -1.82 -30.92 8.62
CA ASN A 247 -0.59 -31.67 8.34
C ASN A 247 -0.74 -32.57 7.11
N ALA A 248 -1.85 -33.31 7.00
CA ALA A 248 -2.13 -34.14 5.82
C ALA A 248 -2.17 -33.31 4.52
N ARG A 249 -2.73 -32.09 4.59
CA ARG A 249 -2.74 -31.16 3.45
C ARG A 249 -1.35 -30.64 3.11
N ILE A 250 -0.50 -30.40 4.12
CA ILE A 250 0.89 -29.98 3.92
C ILE A 250 1.66 -31.11 3.23
N GLU A 251 1.55 -32.34 3.71
CA GLU A 251 2.20 -33.53 3.15
C GLU A 251 1.78 -33.77 1.69
N ALA A 252 0.47 -33.77 1.40
CA ALA A 252 -0.03 -33.93 0.03
C ALA A 252 0.47 -32.82 -0.92
N ASN A 253 0.64 -31.59 -0.42
CA ASN A 253 1.22 -30.51 -1.21
C ASN A 253 2.73 -30.67 -1.44
N VAL A 254 3.46 -31.18 -0.45
CA VAL A 254 4.88 -31.52 -0.59
C VAL A 254 5.05 -32.63 -1.61
N GLU A 255 4.23 -33.68 -1.54
CA GLU A 255 4.22 -34.79 -2.49
C GLU A 255 3.88 -34.31 -3.91
N ARG A 256 2.83 -33.49 -4.07
CA ARG A 256 2.48 -32.88 -5.35
C ARG A 256 3.62 -32.03 -5.93
N LYS A 257 4.35 -31.29 -5.08
CA LYS A 257 5.55 -30.54 -5.49
C LYS A 257 6.68 -31.47 -5.90
N ARG A 258 6.91 -32.58 -5.18
CA ARG A 258 7.90 -33.61 -5.53
C ARG A 258 7.59 -34.23 -6.89
N LEU A 259 6.36 -34.69 -7.11
CA LEU A 259 5.92 -35.26 -8.39
C LEU A 259 6.05 -34.27 -9.55
N ARG A 260 5.68 -33.00 -9.34
CA ARG A 260 5.86 -31.94 -10.34
C ARG A 260 7.33 -31.67 -10.67
N ASN A 261 8.22 -31.79 -9.68
CA ASN A 261 9.65 -31.58 -9.87
C ASN A 261 10.35 -32.82 -10.46
N ALA A 262 9.85 -34.03 -10.19
CA ALA A 262 10.37 -35.28 -10.76
C ALA A 262 10.21 -35.34 -12.29
N GLY A 263 9.17 -34.70 -12.85
CA GLY A 263 8.96 -34.58 -14.30
C GLY A 263 9.82 -33.51 -14.98
N LYS A 264 10.50 -32.63 -14.23
CA LYS A 264 11.43 -31.66 -14.82
C LYS A 264 12.79 -32.32 -14.98
N LYS A 265 13.09 -32.81 -16.20
CA LYS A 265 14.46 -33.21 -16.59
C LYS A 265 15.42 -32.10 -16.13
N THR A 266 16.33 -32.44 -15.23
CA THR A 266 17.42 -31.56 -14.82
C THR A 266 18.17 -31.12 -16.06
N ALA A 267 18.00 -29.85 -16.46
CA ALA A 267 18.83 -29.28 -17.51
C ALA A 267 20.29 -29.47 -17.06
N LYS A 268 21.09 -30.15 -17.89
CA LYS A 268 22.53 -30.36 -17.65
C LYS A 268 23.15 -29.04 -17.20
N PRO A 269 23.88 -28.98 -16.08
CA PRO A 269 24.58 -27.77 -15.70
C PRO A 269 25.54 -27.39 -16.84
N LYS A 270 25.39 -26.18 -17.37
CA LYS A 270 26.23 -25.65 -18.45
C LYS A 270 27.66 -25.58 -17.92
N ALA A 271 28.55 -26.44 -18.42
CA ALA A 271 29.94 -26.47 -18.01
C ALA A 271 30.57 -25.08 -18.20
N ARG A 272 31.05 -24.47 -17.12
CA ARG A 272 31.79 -23.20 -17.18
C ARG A 272 33.15 -23.52 -17.79
N LYS A 273 33.40 -23.02 -19.00
CA LYS A 273 34.71 -23.10 -19.67
C LYS A 273 35.73 -22.36 -18.79
N ALA A 274 36.75 -23.06 -18.30
CA ALA A 274 37.86 -22.43 -17.60
C ALA A 274 38.55 -21.45 -18.56
N ARG A 275 38.78 -20.22 -18.10
CA ARG A 275 39.63 -19.25 -18.79
C ARG A 275 41.07 -19.61 -18.44
N ASN A 276 41.87 -19.94 -19.46
CA ASN A 276 43.33 -19.89 -19.38
C ASN A 276 43.78 -18.43 -19.27
#